data_AF-A0AAC9IZB2-F1
#
_entry.id   AF-A0AAC9IZB2-F1
#
_cell.length_a   1.000
_cell.length_b   1.000
_cell.length_c   1.000
_cell.angle_alpha   90.00
_cell.angle_beta   90.00
_cell.angle_gamma   90.00
#
_symmetry.space_group_name_H-M   'P 1'
#
loop_
_entity.id
_entity.type
_entity.pdbx_description
1 polymer ?
#
loop_
_entity_poly.entity_id
_entity_poly.type
_entity_poly.pdbx_seq_one_letter_code
_entity_poly.pdbx_strand_id
1 'polypeptide(L)' 'MEWLQLHDLITPTNPYAALFFGMLVTLIGSIAVFTQTKNKKSSLLILLAGILTILAGVAVLYMLGFYQ' A
#
# COMPACT_ATOMS: atom_id res chain seq x y z
N MET A 1 5.88 -18.65 -5.13
CA MET A 1 6.23 -17.89 -3.91
C MET A 1 5.13 -18.15 -2.91
N GLU A 2 5.43 -18.70 -1.73
CA GLU A 2 4.38 -18.97 -0.72
C GLU A 2 3.73 -17.70 -0.15
N TRP A 3 4.44 -16.56 -0.20
CA TRP A 3 3.99 -15.30 0.40
C TRP A 3 3.21 -14.36 -0.53
N LEU A 4 3.16 -14.67 -1.84
CA LEU A 4 2.50 -13.83 -2.84
C LEU A 4 1.76 -14.70 -3.86
N GLN A 5 0.43 -14.65 -3.83
CA GLN A 5 -0.46 -15.38 -4.71
C GLN A 5 -1.31 -14.42 -5.55
N LEU A 6 -1.82 -14.89 -6.69
CA LEU A 6 -2.56 -14.03 -7.63
C LEU A 6 -3.88 -13.51 -7.03
N HIS A 7 -4.50 -14.27 -6.14
CA HIS A 7 -5.71 -13.85 -5.44
C HIS A 7 -5.47 -12.78 -4.35
N ASP A 8 -4.23 -12.63 -3.86
CA ASP A 8 -3.88 -11.60 -2.88
C ASP A 8 -4.02 -10.18 -3.43
N LEU A 9 -4.13 -10.03 -4.76
CA LEU A 9 -4.40 -8.75 -5.41
C LEU A 9 -5.74 -8.14 -4.96
N ILE A 10 -6.74 -8.99 -4.70
CA ILE A 10 -8.10 -8.57 -4.34
C ILE A 10 -8.28 -8.61 -2.83
N THR A 11 -7.84 -9.72 -2.21
CA THR A 11 -7.92 -9.93 -0.76
C THR A 11 -6.59 -10.46 -0.30
N PRO A 12 -5.68 -9.61 0.20
CA PRO A 12 -4.40 -10.07 0.69
C PRO A 12 -4.62 -10.95 1.92
N THR A 13 -4.30 -12.23 1.79
CA THR A 13 -4.36 -13.21 2.88
C THR A 13 -3.09 -13.18 3.73
N ASN A 14 -2.03 -12.54 3.22
CA ASN A 14 -0.74 -12.37 3.86
C ASN A 14 -0.43 -10.88 4.11
N PRO A 15 0.08 -10.49 5.29
CA PRO A 15 0.41 -9.10 5.58
C PRO A 15 1.50 -8.55 4.65
N TYR A 16 2.45 -9.39 4.22
CA TYR A 16 3.49 -8.99 3.26
C TYR A 16 2.90 -8.69 1.87
N ALA A 17 1.89 -9.44 1.44
CA ALA A 17 1.19 -9.16 0.19
C ALA A 17 0.40 -7.84 0.27
N ALA A 18 -0.28 -7.58 1.40
CA ALA A 18 -0.97 -6.31 1.64
C ALA A 18 -0.03 -5.11 1.61
N LEU A 19 1.12 -5.21 2.27
CA LEU A 19 2.17 -4.18 2.25
C LEU A 19 2.69 -3.97 0.83
N PHE A 20 2.97 -5.05 0.09
CA PHE A 20 3.49 -4.97 -1.27
C PHE A 20 2.52 -4.27 -2.22
N PHE A 21 1.27 -4.72 -2.28
CA PHE A 21 0.27 -4.11 -3.17
C PHE A 21 -0.10 -2.70 -2.74
N GLY A 22 -0.22 -2.45 -1.43
CA GLY A 22 -0.44 -1.10 -0.90
C GLY A 22 0.67 -0.13 -1.33
N MET A 23 1.93 -0.53 -1.16
CA MET A 23 3.09 0.28 -1.55
C MET A 23 3.13 0.53 -3.06
N LEU A 24 2.82 -0.49 -3.86
CA LEU A 24 2.76 -0.39 -5.32
C LEU A 24 1.71 0.63 -5.75
N VAL A 25 0.49 0.56 -5.21
CA VAL A 25 -0.59 1.51 -5.51
C VAL A 25 -0.23 2.92 -5.06
N THR A 26 0.36 3.07 -3.87
CA THR A 26 0.81 4.38 -3.35
C THR A 26 1.90 4.99 -4.23
N LEU A 27 2.85 4.18 -4.71
CA LEU A 27 3.90 4.64 -5.61
C LEU A 27 3.31 5.12 -6.94
N ILE A 28 2.40 4.33 -7.54
CA ILE A 28 1.72 4.71 -8.77
C ILE A 28 0.93 6.01 -8.57
N GLY A 29 0.17 6.13 -7.47
CA GLY A 29 -0.59 7.34 -7.14
C GLY A 29 0.30 8.57 -6.94
N SER A 30 1.43 8.42 -6.24
CA SER A 30 2.41 9.49 -6.05
C SER A 30 3.03 9.94 -7.38
N ILE A 31 3.35 9.00 -8.28
CA ILE A 31 3.85 9.31 -9.63
C ILE A 31 2.76 10.00 -10.45
N ALA A 32 1.52 9.54 -10.42
CA ALA A 32 0.39 10.14 -11.13
C ALA A 32 0.14 11.59 -10.68
N VAL A 33 0.22 11.86 -9.38
CA VAL A 33 0.08 13.23 -8.86
C VAL A 33 1.28 14.08 -9.25
N PHE A 34 2.48 13.50 -9.25
CA PHE A 34 3.67 14.21 -9.72
C PHE A 34 3.57 14.58 -11.21
N THR A 35 3.08 13.69 -12.06
CA THR A 35 2.96 13.96 -13.50
C THR A 35 1.94 15.04 -13.79
N GLN A 36 0.84 15.10 -13.03
CA GLN A 36 -0.22 16.12 -13.17
C GLN A 36 0.16 17.46 -12.55
N THR A 37 0.68 17.48 -11.33
CA THR A 37 0.95 18.73 -10.59
C THR A 37 2.34 19.31 -10.83
N LYS A 38 3.29 18.47 -11.28
CA LYS A 38 4.74 18.75 -11.32
C LYS A 38 5.31 19.24 -9.99
N ASN A 39 4.59 19.06 -8.88
CA ASN A 39 4.97 19.51 -7.55
C ASN A 39 5.51 18.34 -6.71
N LYS A 40 6.81 18.36 -6.45
CA LYS A 40 7.50 17.34 -5.65
C LYS A 40 6.98 17.26 -4.22
N LYS A 41 6.56 18.38 -3.62
CA LYS A 41 6.05 18.40 -2.23
C LYS A 41 4.71 17.67 -2.14
N SER A 42 3.79 17.95 -3.08
CA SER A 42 2.50 17.27 -3.13
C SER A 42 2.64 15.77 -3.36
N SER A 43 3.52 15.36 -4.29
CA SER A 43 3.83 13.96 -4.54
C SER A 43 4.43 13.24 -3.31
N LEU A 44 5.35 13.90 -2.59
CA LEU A 44 5.97 13.36 -1.38
C LEU A 44 4.96 13.22 -0.23
N LEU A 45 4.08 14.21 -0.04
CA LEU A 45 3.04 14.14 0.98
C LEU A 45 2.09 12.96 0.75
N ILE A 46 1.72 12.71 -0.51
CA ILE A 46 0.86 11.57 -0.87
C ILE A 46 1.59 10.25 -0.66
N LEU A 47 2.88 10.17 -1.00
CA LEU A 47 3.69 8.99 -0.74
C LEU A 47 3.72 8.67 0.77
N LEU A 48 4.02 9.67 1.61
CA LEU A 48 4.09 9.51 3.06
C LEU A 48 2.73 9.16 3.67
N ALA A 49 1.67 9.86 3.26
CA ALA A 49 0.31 9.58 3.71
C ALA A 49 -0.14 8.17 3.32
N GLY A 50 0.18 7.73 2.09
CA GLY A 50 -0.11 6.38 1.62
C GLY A 50 0.64 5.33 2.44
N ILE A 51 1.96 5.49 2.65
CA ILE A 51 2.76 4.59 3.50
C ILE A 51 2.16 4.45 4.89
N LEU A 52 1.84 5.57 5.55
CA LEU A 52 1.26 5.56 6.90
C LEU A 52 -0.11 4.87 6.92
N THR A 53 -0.94 5.12 5.91
CA THR A 53 -2.26 4.49 5.77
C THR A 53 -2.15 2.98 5.61
N ILE A 54 -1.21 2.51 4.78
CA ILE A 54 -0.96 1.08 4.58
C ILE A 54 -0.49 0.44 5.89
N LEU A 55 0.51 1.02 6.55
CA LEU A 55 1.04 0.49 7.80
C LEU A 55 -0.05 0.41 8.88
N ALA A 56 -0.85 1.47 9.03
CA ALA A 56 -1.95 1.49 9.99
C ALA A 56 -3.02 0.45 9.64
N GLY A 57 -3.44 0.37 8.37
CA GLY A 57 -4.45 -0.60 7.92
C GLY A 57 -4.00 -2.04 8.10
N VAL A 58 -2.75 -2.36 7.73
CA VAL A 58 -2.17 -3.70 7.91
C VAL A 58 -2.03 -4.03 9.39
N ALA A 59 -1.58 -3.09 10.23
CA ALA A 59 -1.46 -3.31 11.67
C ALA A 59 -2.83 -3.62 12.32
N VAL A 60 -3.87 -2.86 11.96
CA VAL A 60 -5.24 -3.10 12.46
C VAL A 60 -5.75 -4.47 12.02
N LEU A 61 -5.61 -4.82 10.74
CA LEU A 61 -6.05 -6.13 10.22
C LEU A 61 -5.28 -7.29 10.85
N TYR A 62 -3.99 -7.12 11.12
CA TYR A 62 -3.17 -8.10 11.83
C TYR A 62 -3.63 -8.29 13.28
N MET A 63 -3.91 -7.19 14.00
CA MET A 63 -4.43 -7.25 15.37
C MET A 63 -5.81 -7.91 15.47
N LEU A 64 -6.63 -7.78 14.42
CA LEU A 64 -7.94 -8.43 14.33
C LEU A 64 -7.86 -9.92 13.93
N GLY A 65 -6.66 -10.45 13.66
CA GLY A 65 -6.46 -11.84 13.24
C GLY A 65 -6.94 -12.13 11.81
N PHE A 66 -7.03 -11.09 10.97
CA PHE A 66 -7.46 -11.23 9.57
C PHE A 66 -6.40 -11.93 8.71
N TYR A 67 -5.13 -11.76 9.07
CA TYR A 67 -4.02 -12.52 8.52
C TYR A 67 -3.78 -13.75 9.43
N GLN A 68 -4.04 -14.95 8.90
CA GLN A 68 -3.84 -16.23 9.58
C GLN A 68 -2.71 -17.02 8.92
#